data_AF-A0A1W9VWQ9-F1
#
_entry.id   AF-A0A1W9VWQ9-F1
#
_cell.length_a   1.000
_cell.length_b   1.000
_cell.length_c   1.000
_cell.angle_alpha   90.00
_cell.angle_beta   90.00
_cell.angle_gamma   90.00
#
_symmetry.space_group_name_H-M   'P 1'
#
loop_
_entity.id
_entity.type
_entity.pdbx_description
1 polymer ?
#
loop_
_entity_poly.entity_id
_entity_poly.type
_entity_poly.pdbx_seq_one_letter_code
_entity_poly.pdbx_strand_id
1 'polypeptide(L)'
;MKLKTKKRYILLILLFLIFFIITYESMANEENGENRVIPLGEVDSLKVTIKFGAGKLSLASGQEDVFEGNFQYDKSILKPNIQYKISGRTGTLTLSQSIKKDLNLAFPHRNIWNLKLPSGVPLQLYINTATYSGDIDLTNLQVENLYLTSGASKTNIVFSQPNFIDLKNINIKTGASTIKMLGLANANFNEMNFTGGAGSYTFDFSGELTKKSKVNINTGAAKIILKIPSNTGTKIIFRNFPASKLDIRGFIKIVL
;
A
#
# COMPACT_ATOMS: atom_id res chain seq x y z
N MET A 1 -41.22 -42.46 38.77
CA MET A 1 -40.83 -42.78 37.37
C MET A 1 -40.76 -41.55 36.44
N LYS A 2 -41.54 -40.48 36.63
CA LYS A 2 -41.59 -39.29 35.73
C LYS A 2 -40.35 -38.36 35.74
N LEU A 3 -39.56 -38.33 36.82
CA LEU A 3 -38.39 -37.44 36.92
C LEU A 3 -37.18 -37.89 36.07
N LYS A 4 -37.01 -39.21 35.91
CA LYS A 4 -35.88 -39.81 35.19
C LYS A 4 -35.99 -39.58 33.67
N THR A 5 -37.21 -39.56 33.15
CA THR A 5 -37.52 -39.28 31.74
C THR A 5 -37.28 -37.81 31.39
N LYS A 6 -37.69 -36.85 32.24
CA LYS A 6 -37.44 -35.41 32.03
C LYS A 6 -35.94 -35.06 31.94
N LYS A 7 -35.10 -35.63 32.81
CA LYS A 7 -33.62 -35.43 32.74
C LYS A 7 -33.02 -35.95 31.43
N ARG A 8 -33.57 -37.03 30.87
CA ARG A 8 -33.09 -37.65 29.63
C ARG A 8 -33.43 -36.80 28.39
N TYR A 9 -34.60 -36.16 28.37
CA TYR A 9 -34.97 -35.20 27.32
C TYR A 9 -34.16 -33.90 27.37
N ILE A 10 -33.88 -33.38 28.57
CA ILE A 10 -33.04 -32.19 28.73
C ILE A 10 -31.61 -32.45 28.22
N LEU A 11 -31.05 -33.64 28.52
CA LEU A 11 -29.71 -34.02 28.04
C LEU A 11 -29.67 -34.16 26.51
N LEU A 12 -30.72 -34.72 25.89
CA LEU A 12 -30.83 -34.84 24.43
C LEU A 12 -30.96 -33.47 23.75
N ILE A 13 -31.73 -32.55 24.33
CA ILE A 13 -31.87 -31.17 23.82
C ILE A 13 -30.54 -30.41 23.95
N LEU A 14 -29.82 -30.57 25.07
CA LEU A 14 -28.48 -29.99 25.25
C LEU A 14 -27.47 -30.57 24.25
N LEU A 15 -27.49 -31.88 24.00
CA LEU A 15 -26.61 -32.50 23.00
C LEU A 15 -26.93 -32.00 21.58
N PHE A 16 -28.21 -31.79 21.26
CA PHE A 16 -28.64 -31.26 19.97
C PHE A 16 -28.24 -29.78 19.80
N LEU A 17 -28.32 -28.97 20.85
CA LEU A 17 -27.82 -27.59 20.86
C LEU A 17 -26.30 -27.51 20.73
N ILE A 18 -25.56 -28.40 21.40
CA ILE A 18 -24.09 -28.50 21.26
C ILE A 18 -23.73 -28.93 19.83
N PHE A 19 -24.45 -29.89 19.25
CA PHE A 19 -24.24 -30.29 17.86
C PHE A 19 -24.57 -29.15 16.87
N PHE A 20 -25.61 -28.34 17.14
CA PHE A 20 -25.96 -27.16 16.36
C PHE A 20 -24.91 -26.04 16.50
N ILE A 21 -24.27 -25.89 17.66
CA ILE A 21 -23.17 -24.94 17.88
C ILE A 21 -21.90 -25.41 17.13
N ILE A 22 -21.58 -26.70 17.18
CA ILE A 22 -20.41 -27.27 16.49
C ILE A 22 -20.59 -27.22 14.96
N THR A 23 -21.80 -27.46 14.44
CA THR A 23 -22.08 -27.30 12.99
C THR A 23 -22.17 -25.84 12.57
N TYR A 24 -22.57 -24.91 13.44
CA TYR A 24 -22.56 -23.47 13.14
C TYR A 24 -21.13 -22.91 13.13
N GLU A 25 -20.26 -23.38 14.02
CA GLU A 25 -18.82 -23.06 13.97
C GLU A 25 -18.13 -23.69 12.75
N SER A 26 -18.53 -24.90 12.32
CA SER A 26 -17.91 -25.54 11.14
C SER A 26 -18.41 -24.99 9.80
N MET A 27 -19.55 -24.29 9.77
CA MET A 27 -20.04 -23.56 8.58
C MET A 27 -19.66 -22.08 8.55
N ALA A 28 -18.80 -21.62 9.46
CA ALA A 28 -18.36 -20.23 9.56
C ALA A 28 -16.84 -20.07 9.47
N ASN A 29 -16.21 -20.61 8.41
CA ASN A 29 -14.98 -20.04 7.82
C ASN A 29 -14.59 -20.80 6.55
N GLU A 30 -15.32 -20.58 5.46
CA GLU A 30 -14.64 -20.62 4.16
C GLU A 30 -13.70 -19.41 4.16
N GLU A 31 -12.40 -19.63 4.42
CA GLU A 31 -11.39 -18.63 4.11
C GLU A 31 -11.49 -18.32 2.62
N ASN A 32 -12.22 -17.27 2.30
CA ASN A 32 -12.37 -16.71 0.96
C ASN A 32 -11.03 -16.03 0.58
N GLY A 33 -10.02 -16.87 0.41
CA GLY A 33 -8.72 -16.52 -0.10
C GLY A 33 -8.62 -16.94 -1.57
N GLU A 34 -8.09 -16.08 -2.43
CA GLU A 34 -7.69 -16.49 -3.78
C GLU A 34 -6.21 -16.15 -4.03
N ASN A 35 -5.51 -17.11 -4.62
CA ASN A 35 -4.16 -16.91 -5.13
C ASN A 35 -4.24 -16.76 -6.65
N ARG A 36 -3.51 -15.78 -7.19
CA ARG A 36 -3.42 -15.50 -8.63
C ARG A 36 -1.98 -15.40 -9.02
N VAL A 37 -1.61 -16.16 -10.03
CA VAL A 37 -0.29 -16.15 -10.64
C VAL A 37 -0.50 -15.84 -12.11
N ILE A 38 0.07 -14.75 -12.59
CA ILE A 38 -0.05 -14.32 -13.99
C ILE A 38 1.35 -14.25 -14.58
N PRO A 39 1.73 -15.20 -15.45
CA PRO A 39 2.91 -15.05 -16.30
C PRO A 39 2.72 -13.84 -17.21
N LEU A 40 3.70 -12.95 -17.23
CA LEU A 40 3.61 -11.69 -17.97
C LEU A 40 4.10 -11.83 -19.42
N GLY A 41 4.85 -12.90 -19.72
CA GLY A 41 5.51 -13.07 -21.01
C GLY A 41 6.59 -12.02 -21.23
N GLU A 42 7.14 -11.95 -22.44
CA GLU A 42 8.19 -11.00 -22.79
C GLU A 42 7.60 -9.59 -22.99
N VAL A 43 7.82 -8.70 -22.02
CA VAL A 43 7.44 -7.30 -22.07
C VAL A 43 8.62 -6.41 -21.67
N ASP A 44 8.78 -5.27 -22.34
CA ASP A 44 9.84 -4.29 -22.04
C ASP A 44 9.46 -3.37 -20.88
N SER A 45 8.18 -3.29 -20.57
CA SER A 45 7.64 -2.42 -19.52
C SER A 45 6.29 -2.93 -19.03
N LEU A 46 6.00 -2.68 -17.76
CA LEU A 46 4.73 -3.04 -17.14
C LEU A 46 4.08 -1.82 -16.50
N LYS A 47 2.88 -1.50 -16.98
CA LYS A 47 1.98 -0.55 -16.32
C LYS A 47 1.09 -1.29 -15.34
N VAL A 48 1.25 -1.01 -14.04
CA VAL A 48 0.45 -1.61 -12.97
C VAL A 48 -0.50 -0.58 -12.40
N THR A 49 -1.79 -0.87 -12.46
CA THR A 49 -2.84 -0.05 -11.87
C THR A 49 -3.54 -0.82 -10.76
N ILE A 50 -3.47 -0.32 -9.53
CA ILE A 50 -4.11 -0.88 -8.34
C ILE A 50 -5.20 0.11 -7.91
N LYS A 51 -6.47 -0.30 -7.97
CA LYS A 51 -7.63 0.44 -7.46
C LYS A 51 -8.22 -0.34 -6.29
N PHE A 52 -7.80 0.03 -5.08
CA PHE A 52 -8.13 -0.66 -3.86
C PHE A 52 -9.06 0.19 -2.99
N GLY A 53 -10.09 -0.40 -2.39
CA GLY A 53 -11.03 0.38 -1.59
C GLY A 53 -10.52 0.69 -0.20
N ALA A 54 -10.71 -0.28 0.67
CA ALA A 54 -10.31 -0.18 2.06
C ALA A 54 -9.82 -1.52 2.59
N GLY A 55 -8.87 -1.47 3.53
CA GLY A 55 -8.27 -2.66 4.14
C GLY A 55 -6.75 -2.56 4.23
N LYS A 56 -6.07 -3.69 4.03
CA LYS A 56 -4.60 -3.78 4.05
C LYS A 56 -4.07 -4.11 2.65
N LEU A 57 -3.05 -3.37 2.23
CA LEU A 57 -2.34 -3.60 0.97
C LEU A 57 -0.85 -3.77 1.27
N SER A 58 -0.29 -4.92 0.93
CA SER A 58 1.15 -5.12 0.86
C SER A 58 1.60 -5.31 -0.58
N LEU A 59 2.75 -4.74 -0.92
CA LEU A 59 3.37 -4.85 -2.23
C LEU A 59 4.86 -5.07 -2.03
N ALA A 60 5.43 -6.07 -2.70
CA ALA A 60 6.85 -6.37 -2.66
C ALA A 60 7.36 -6.84 -4.04
N SER A 61 8.67 -7.04 -4.14
CA SER A 61 9.27 -7.75 -5.28
C SER A 61 8.89 -9.23 -5.28
N GLY A 62 8.68 -9.76 -6.49
CA GLY A 62 8.43 -11.17 -6.78
C GLY A 62 9.49 -11.74 -7.72
N GLN A 63 9.08 -12.75 -8.49
CA GLN A 63 9.89 -13.39 -9.53
C GLN A 63 9.93 -12.53 -10.80
N GLU A 64 10.93 -12.70 -11.65
CA GLU A 64 11.25 -11.77 -12.75
C GLU A 64 10.09 -11.50 -13.72
N ASP A 65 9.31 -12.53 -14.11
CA ASP A 65 8.31 -12.41 -15.18
C ASP A 65 6.88 -12.77 -14.73
N VAL A 66 6.64 -12.73 -13.42
CA VAL A 66 5.40 -13.21 -12.84
C VAL A 66 4.82 -12.18 -11.88
N PHE A 67 3.54 -11.90 -12.06
CA PHE A 67 2.73 -11.27 -11.02
C PHE A 67 2.15 -12.34 -10.09
N GLU A 68 2.31 -12.18 -8.78
CA GLU A 68 1.65 -12.99 -7.75
C GLU A 68 0.72 -12.11 -6.90
N GLY A 69 -0.51 -12.56 -6.68
CA GLY A 69 -1.46 -11.92 -5.79
C GLY A 69 -2.11 -12.92 -4.86
N ASN A 70 -2.00 -12.69 -3.55
CA ASN A 70 -2.77 -13.38 -2.51
C ASN A 70 -3.81 -12.41 -1.96
N PHE A 71 -5.08 -12.78 -2.10
CA PHE A 71 -6.21 -11.96 -1.71
C PHE A 71 -7.00 -12.66 -0.64
N GLN A 72 -7.42 -11.95 0.40
CA GLN A 72 -8.24 -12.49 1.48
C GLN A 72 -9.38 -11.52 1.76
N TYR A 73 -10.62 -11.98 1.63
CA TYR A 73 -11.80 -11.16 1.82
C TYR A 73 -12.96 -11.95 2.44
N ASP A 74 -13.82 -11.31 3.22
CA ASP A 74 -14.99 -11.97 3.87
C ASP A 74 -16.32 -11.79 3.11
N LYS A 75 -16.33 -10.93 2.08
CA LYS A 75 -17.49 -10.66 1.23
C LYS A 75 -17.11 -10.75 -0.25
N SER A 76 -17.97 -11.39 -1.03
CA SER A 76 -17.79 -11.54 -2.49
C SER A 76 -17.65 -10.20 -3.23
N ILE A 77 -18.28 -9.13 -2.75
CA ILE A 77 -18.16 -7.77 -3.32
C ILE A 77 -16.75 -7.17 -3.16
N LEU A 78 -15.94 -7.71 -2.25
CA LEU A 78 -14.55 -7.28 -2.03
C LEU A 78 -13.56 -8.06 -2.91
N LYS A 79 -14.04 -9.07 -3.65
CA LYS A 79 -13.21 -9.83 -4.58
C LYS A 79 -12.57 -8.91 -5.63
N PRO A 80 -11.25 -9.00 -5.87
CA PRO A 80 -10.59 -8.21 -6.90
C PRO A 80 -11.02 -8.65 -8.31
N ASN A 81 -11.15 -7.68 -9.20
CA ASN A 81 -11.14 -7.89 -10.64
C ASN A 81 -9.71 -7.65 -11.15
N ILE A 82 -9.13 -8.67 -11.77
CA ILE A 82 -7.75 -8.64 -12.26
C ILE A 82 -7.77 -8.82 -13.78
N GLN A 83 -7.12 -7.91 -14.48
CA GLN A 83 -7.01 -7.92 -15.93
C GLN A 83 -5.55 -7.72 -16.32
N TYR A 84 -5.08 -8.59 -17.21
CA TYR A 84 -3.77 -8.45 -17.83
C TYR A 84 -3.92 -8.45 -19.35
N LYS A 85 -3.24 -7.52 -20.02
CA LYS A 85 -3.19 -7.45 -21.47
C LYS A 85 -1.83 -6.97 -21.93
N ILE A 86 -1.43 -7.42 -23.11
CA ILE A 86 -0.21 -6.97 -23.79
C ILE A 86 -0.63 -6.14 -25.00
N SER A 87 0.07 -5.03 -25.24
CA SER A 87 -0.10 -4.22 -26.44
C SER A 87 1.28 -3.81 -26.94
N GLY A 88 1.70 -4.37 -28.09
CA GLY A 88 3.10 -4.28 -28.52
C GLY A 88 4.02 -5.02 -27.53
N ARG A 89 5.02 -4.32 -27.00
CA ARG A 89 5.95 -4.83 -25.96
C ARG A 89 5.65 -4.29 -24.55
N THR A 90 4.47 -3.70 -24.33
CA THR A 90 4.07 -3.17 -23.02
C THR A 90 2.96 -4.01 -22.41
N GLY A 91 3.19 -4.51 -21.19
CA GLY A 91 2.18 -5.15 -20.36
C GLY A 91 1.33 -4.12 -19.62
N THR A 92 0.03 -4.37 -19.49
CA THR A 92 -0.87 -3.60 -18.61
C THR A 92 -1.58 -4.55 -17.66
N LEU A 93 -1.23 -4.45 -16.38
CA LEU A 93 -1.87 -5.17 -15.28
C LEU A 93 -2.77 -4.22 -14.49
N THR A 94 -4.07 -4.54 -14.41
CA THR A 94 -5.05 -3.78 -13.64
C THR A 94 -5.68 -4.66 -12.59
N LEU A 95 -5.51 -4.28 -11.32
CA LEU A 95 -6.23 -4.82 -10.17
C LEU A 95 -7.24 -3.78 -9.72
N SER A 96 -8.51 -4.14 -9.67
CA SER A 96 -9.57 -3.22 -9.30
C SER A 96 -10.59 -3.85 -8.39
N GLN A 97 -11.09 -3.08 -7.44
CA GLN A 97 -12.19 -3.47 -6.57
C GLN A 97 -13.37 -2.55 -6.83
N SER A 98 -14.54 -3.12 -7.11
CA SER A 98 -15.78 -2.35 -7.24
C SER A 98 -16.25 -1.90 -5.87
N ILE A 99 -16.04 -0.63 -5.54
CA ILE A 99 -16.61 -0.02 -4.34
C ILE A 99 -17.86 0.71 -4.79
N LYS A 100 -19.03 0.06 -4.69
CA LYS A 100 -20.29 0.77 -4.89
C LYS A 100 -20.40 1.83 -3.79
N LYS A 101 -20.64 3.09 -4.19
CA LYS A 101 -20.71 4.26 -3.30
C LYS A 101 -21.79 4.12 -2.20
N ASP A 102 -22.78 3.28 -2.45
CA ASP A 102 -23.96 3.07 -1.58
C ASP A 102 -23.84 1.88 -0.63
N LEU A 103 -22.68 1.23 -0.58
CA LEU A 103 -22.48 0.12 0.34
C LEU A 103 -22.18 0.67 1.73
N ASN A 104 -23.20 0.73 2.58
CA ASN A 104 -23.11 0.80 4.05
C ASN A 104 -22.38 -0.46 4.57
N LEU A 105 -21.12 -0.63 4.22
CA LEU A 105 -20.25 -1.60 4.85
C LEU A 105 -19.95 -1.06 6.24
N ALA A 106 -20.61 -1.64 7.24
CA ALA A 106 -20.20 -1.49 8.62
C ALA A 106 -18.77 -2.05 8.75
N PHE A 107 -17.77 -1.17 8.82
CA PHE A 107 -16.39 -1.56 9.07
C PHE A 107 -16.27 -2.14 10.48
N PRO A 108 -15.45 -3.19 10.71
CA PRO A 108 -14.40 -3.69 9.83
C PRO A 108 -14.72 -5.03 9.13
N HIS A 109 -14.42 -5.09 7.83
CA HIS A 109 -14.39 -6.32 7.03
C HIS A 109 -12.95 -6.73 6.71
N ARG A 110 -12.68 -8.04 6.63
CA ARG A 110 -11.36 -8.53 6.19
C ARG A 110 -11.23 -8.23 4.69
N ASN A 111 -10.23 -7.44 4.31
CA ASN A 111 -9.85 -7.19 2.93
C ASN A 111 -8.33 -6.95 2.88
N ILE A 112 -7.59 -7.97 2.45
CA ILE A 112 -6.12 -7.98 2.45
C ILE A 112 -5.65 -8.36 1.06
N TRP A 113 -4.84 -7.49 0.45
CA TRP A 113 -4.17 -7.74 -0.82
C TRP A 113 -2.67 -7.84 -0.54
N ASN A 114 -2.07 -8.98 -0.81
CA ASN A 114 -0.63 -9.18 -0.78
C ASN A 114 -0.15 -9.40 -2.21
N LEU A 115 0.59 -8.43 -2.74
CA LEU A 115 1.01 -8.39 -4.14
C LEU A 115 2.52 -8.56 -4.25
N LYS A 116 2.97 -9.35 -5.21
CA LYS A 116 4.36 -9.34 -5.65
C LYS A 116 4.42 -8.98 -7.12
N LEU A 117 5.21 -7.96 -7.42
CA LEU A 117 5.43 -7.45 -8.77
C LEU A 117 6.74 -8.01 -9.34
N PRO A 118 6.85 -8.13 -10.66
CA PRO A 118 8.07 -8.61 -11.30
C PRO A 118 9.26 -7.68 -11.06
N SER A 119 10.43 -8.27 -10.78
CA SER A 119 11.69 -7.55 -10.59
C SER A 119 12.44 -7.25 -11.90
N GLY A 120 12.15 -8.01 -12.97
CA GLY A 120 12.93 -8.01 -14.21
C GLY A 120 12.59 -6.90 -15.21
N VAL A 121 11.48 -6.18 -14.98
CA VAL A 121 10.91 -5.24 -15.96
C VAL A 121 10.63 -3.86 -15.35
N PRO A 122 10.92 -2.75 -16.08
CA PRO A 122 10.53 -1.40 -15.68
C PRO A 122 9.04 -1.23 -15.36
N LEU A 123 8.75 -0.63 -14.21
CA LEU A 123 7.40 -0.48 -13.66
C LEU A 123 6.90 0.96 -13.67
N GLN A 124 5.67 1.13 -14.17
CA GLN A 124 4.87 2.34 -13.95
C GLN A 124 3.72 2.01 -13.00
N LEU A 125 3.84 2.46 -11.75
CA LEU A 125 2.94 2.09 -10.65
C LEU A 125 1.90 3.18 -10.40
N TYR A 126 0.62 2.82 -10.49
CA TYR A 126 -0.52 3.69 -10.19
C TYR A 126 -1.38 3.06 -9.10
N ILE A 127 -1.29 3.58 -7.88
CA ILE A 127 -1.98 3.07 -6.70
C ILE A 127 -3.04 4.08 -6.27
N ASN A 128 -4.31 3.69 -6.33
CA ASN A 128 -5.44 4.52 -5.94
C ASN A 128 -6.21 3.82 -4.83
N THR A 129 -6.30 4.48 -3.68
CA THR A 129 -6.91 3.92 -2.47
C THR A 129 -7.89 4.91 -1.83
N ALA A 130 -8.91 4.41 -1.13
CA ALA A 130 -9.76 5.27 -0.30
C ALA A 130 -9.23 5.33 1.13
N THR A 131 -9.39 4.24 1.91
CA THR A 131 -8.97 4.20 3.32
C THR A 131 -8.21 2.92 3.63
N TYR A 132 -6.88 2.99 3.83
CA TYR A 132 -6.08 1.76 3.92
C TYR A 132 -4.85 1.85 4.82
N SER A 133 -4.35 0.68 5.22
CA SER A 133 -2.99 0.50 5.73
C SER A 133 -2.13 -0.13 4.65
N GLY A 134 -0.98 0.48 4.36
CA GLY A 134 -0.09 0.09 3.27
C GLY A 134 1.32 -0.20 3.73
N ASP A 135 1.88 -1.32 3.29
CA ASP A 135 3.30 -1.63 3.37
C ASP A 135 3.81 -1.90 1.95
N ILE A 136 4.46 -0.92 1.35
CA ILE A 136 4.89 -0.91 -0.05
C ILE A 136 6.42 -0.98 -0.07
N ASP A 137 6.95 -2.18 -0.23
CA ASP A 137 8.38 -2.41 -0.41
C ASP A 137 8.72 -2.39 -1.90
N LEU A 138 9.46 -1.37 -2.31
CA LEU A 138 9.92 -1.18 -3.68
C LEU A 138 11.38 -1.63 -3.87
N THR A 139 11.97 -2.24 -2.85
CA THR A 139 13.29 -2.87 -2.95
C THR A 139 13.28 -3.96 -4.01
N ASN A 140 14.34 -4.04 -4.83
CA ASN A 140 14.50 -4.99 -5.95
C ASN A 140 13.50 -4.87 -7.11
N LEU A 141 12.66 -3.83 -7.12
CA LEU A 141 11.81 -3.50 -8.26
C LEU A 141 12.50 -2.45 -9.14
N GLN A 142 12.31 -2.53 -10.46
CA GLN A 142 12.76 -1.51 -11.40
C GLN A 142 11.69 -0.41 -11.53
N VAL A 143 11.56 0.48 -10.55
CA VAL A 143 10.49 1.49 -10.55
C VAL A 143 10.89 2.68 -11.43
N GLU A 144 10.12 2.94 -12.48
CA GLU A 144 10.32 4.09 -13.36
C GLU A 144 9.43 5.27 -12.91
N ASN A 145 8.19 4.98 -12.52
CA ASN A 145 7.25 5.99 -12.02
C ASN A 145 6.40 5.43 -10.88
N LEU A 146 6.18 6.25 -9.85
CA LEU A 146 5.29 5.95 -8.74
C LEU A 146 4.24 7.05 -8.58
N TYR A 147 2.97 6.67 -8.74
CA TYR A 147 1.82 7.51 -8.47
C TYR A 147 0.96 6.87 -7.38
N LEU A 148 0.75 7.57 -6.26
CA LEU A 148 -0.09 7.12 -5.17
C LEU A 148 -1.11 8.18 -4.80
N THR A 149 -2.40 7.83 -4.86
CA THR A 149 -3.50 8.66 -4.36
C THR A 149 -4.23 7.92 -3.24
N SER A 150 -4.34 8.54 -2.07
CA SER A 150 -5.10 8.00 -0.93
C SER A 150 -6.00 9.03 -0.27
N GLY A 151 -7.11 8.58 0.33
CA GLY A 151 -7.93 9.39 1.23
C GLY A 151 -7.30 9.42 2.62
N ALA A 152 -7.72 8.48 3.48
CA ALA A 152 -7.13 8.31 4.81
C ALA A 152 -6.20 7.10 4.84
N SER A 153 -4.96 7.24 5.32
CA SER A 153 -4.05 6.09 5.29
C SER A 153 -2.96 6.09 6.36
N LYS A 154 -2.46 4.89 6.64
CA LYS A 154 -1.15 4.68 7.26
C LYS A 154 -0.30 3.92 6.25
N THR A 155 0.78 4.52 5.76
CA THR A 155 1.55 3.95 4.64
C THR A 155 3.04 3.98 4.94
N ASN A 156 3.71 2.84 4.78
CA ASN A 156 5.16 2.75 4.69
C ASN A 156 5.55 2.47 3.24
N ILE A 157 6.53 3.22 2.72
CA ILE A 157 7.14 3.01 1.40
C ILE A 157 8.64 2.85 1.62
N VAL A 158 9.24 1.79 1.11
CA VAL A 158 10.63 1.43 1.42
C VAL A 158 11.45 1.22 0.15
N PHE A 159 12.66 1.78 0.13
CA PHE A 159 13.72 1.50 -0.82
C PHE A 159 15.00 1.10 -0.06
N SER A 160 15.20 -0.19 0.20
CA SER A 160 16.33 -0.65 1.02
C SER A 160 17.64 -0.75 0.24
N GLN A 161 17.58 -0.73 -1.09
CA GLN A 161 18.72 -0.81 -2.01
C GLN A 161 18.50 0.10 -3.22
N PRO A 162 19.57 0.56 -3.91
CA PRO A 162 19.45 1.41 -5.08
C PRO A 162 18.50 0.86 -6.15
N ASN A 163 17.58 1.69 -6.63
CA ASN A 163 16.72 1.38 -7.77
C ASN A 163 17.58 1.26 -9.03
N PHE A 164 17.49 0.12 -9.72
CA PHE A 164 18.38 -0.21 -10.85
C PHE A 164 18.22 0.69 -12.07
N ILE A 165 17.10 1.43 -12.15
CA ILE A 165 16.80 2.33 -13.26
C ILE A 165 16.56 3.76 -12.77
N ASP A 166 16.42 4.68 -13.72
CA ASP A 166 16.04 6.06 -13.45
C ASP A 166 14.57 6.14 -13.01
N LEU A 167 14.31 6.41 -11.73
CA LEU A 167 12.97 6.73 -11.27
C LEU A 167 12.66 8.18 -11.66
N LYS A 168 11.79 8.39 -12.62
CA LYS A 168 11.51 9.72 -13.15
C LYS A 168 10.72 10.56 -12.13
N ASN A 169 9.59 10.03 -11.67
CA ASN A 169 8.68 10.77 -10.81
C ASN A 169 8.12 9.93 -9.67
N ILE A 170 8.15 10.50 -8.46
CA ILE A 170 7.34 10.06 -7.32
C ILE A 170 6.25 11.12 -7.09
N ASN A 171 4.99 10.77 -7.29
CA ASN A 171 3.85 11.66 -7.08
C ASN A 171 2.89 11.04 -6.07
N ILE A 172 2.81 11.65 -4.88
CA ILE A 172 1.93 11.17 -3.81
C ILE A 172 0.94 12.26 -3.44
N LYS A 173 -0.35 11.92 -3.47
CA LYS A 173 -1.46 12.75 -3.01
C LYS A 173 -2.22 12.02 -1.92
N THR A 174 -2.38 12.63 -0.76
CA THR A 174 -3.04 12.00 0.38
C THR A 174 -3.89 13.01 1.16
N GLY A 175 -5.00 12.54 1.73
CA GLY A 175 -5.84 13.31 2.65
C GLY A 175 -5.27 13.27 4.07
N ALA A 176 -6.03 12.68 5.00
CA ALA A 176 -5.67 12.57 6.41
C ALA A 176 -4.83 11.30 6.68
N SER A 177 -3.52 11.43 6.92
CA SER A 177 -2.66 10.25 6.87
C SER A 177 -1.37 10.31 7.69
N THR A 178 -0.79 9.13 7.91
CA THR A 178 0.60 8.97 8.35
C THR A 178 1.37 8.26 7.26
N ILE A 179 2.36 8.91 6.67
CA ILE A 179 3.20 8.32 5.62
C ILE A 179 4.66 8.35 6.05
N LYS A 180 5.34 7.21 5.88
CA LYS A 180 6.79 7.09 6.03
C LYS A 180 7.38 6.61 4.72
N MET A 181 8.34 7.35 4.19
CA MET A 181 9.14 6.96 3.04
C MET A 181 10.58 6.78 3.49
N LEU A 182 11.10 5.56 3.34
CA LEU A 182 12.38 5.13 3.90
C LEU A 182 13.37 4.80 2.80
N GLY A 183 14.61 5.24 2.97
CA GLY A 183 15.70 4.98 2.03
C GLY A 183 15.57 5.77 0.72
N LEU A 184 15.01 6.98 0.76
CA LEU A 184 14.71 7.75 -0.45
C LEU A 184 15.94 8.04 -1.33
N ALA A 185 17.16 8.08 -0.80
CA ALA A 185 18.34 8.25 -1.63
C ALA A 185 18.55 7.04 -2.55
N ASN A 186 18.22 5.83 -2.07
CA ASN A 186 18.24 4.61 -2.88
C ASN A 186 17.21 4.63 -4.02
N ALA A 187 16.14 5.42 -3.93
CA ALA A 187 15.09 5.41 -4.94
C ALA A 187 15.54 5.95 -6.31
N ASN A 188 16.73 6.55 -6.41
CA ASN A 188 17.31 7.06 -7.66
C ASN A 188 16.30 7.91 -8.45
N PHE A 189 15.66 8.88 -7.79
CA PHE A 189 14.56 9.66 -8.37
C PHE A 189 14.96 11.05 -8.88
N ASN A 190 14.36 11.54 -9.98
CA ASN A 190 14.60 12.91 -10.47
C ASN A 190 13.78 13.94 -9.68
N GLU A 191 12.46 13.74 -9.64
CA GLU A 191 11.55 14.63 -8.93
C GLU A 191 10.53 13.87 -8.08
N MET A 192 10.29 14.39 -6.88
CA MET A 192 9.25 13.94 -5.98
C MET A 192 8.29 15.09 -5.68
N ASN A 193 7.00 14.88 -5.92
CA ASN A 193 5.94 15.78 -5.51
C ASN A 193 5.04 15.09 -4.48
N PHE A 194 4.98 15.66 -3.30
CA PHE A 194 4.12 15.20 -2.22
C PHE A 194 3.08 16.26 -1.90
N THR A 195 1.80 15.90 -1.96
CA THR A 195 0.68 16.72 -1.51
C THR A 195 -0.08 15.99 -0.41
N GLY A 196 -0.06 16.51 0.81
CA GLY A 196 -0.73 15.92 1.97
C GLY A 196 -1.77 16.83 2.60
N GLY A 197 -2.83 16.25 3.16
CA GLY A 197 -3.77 16.95 4.04
C GLY A 197 -3.21 17.09 5.46
N ALA A 198 -4.03 16.74 6.44
CA ALA A 198 -3.63 16.71 7.84
C ALA A 198 -2.91 15.41 8.20
N GLY A 199 -1.82 15.45 8.96
CA GLY A 199 -1.11 14.21 9.24
C GLY A 199 0.31 14.31 9.76
N SER A 200 1.03 13.20 9.60
CA SER A 200 2.45 13.07 9.95
C SER A 200 3.21 12.41 8.81
N TYR A 201 4.20 13.11 8.28
CA TYR A 201 4.94 12.69 7.10
C TYR A 201 6.43 12.61 7.43
N THR A 202 7.01 11.43 7.28
CA THR A 202 8.44 11.20 7.46
C THR A 202 9.08 10.87 6.13
N PHE A 203 10.07 11.66 5.74
CA PHE A 203 10.89 11.45 4.55
C PHE A 203 12.31 11.19 5.02
N ASP A 204 12.75 9.95 4.86
CA ASP A 204 14.08 9.50 5.24
C ASP A 204 14.94 9.31 3.98
N PHE A 205 15.91 10.19 3.82
CA PHE A 205 16.84 10.26 2.70
C PHE A 205 18.15 9.50 2.98
N SER A 206 18.13 8.52 3.88
CA SER A 206 19.20 7.51 3.95
C SER A 206 19.31 6.71 2.65
N GLY A 207 20.46 6.05 2.47
CA GLY A 207 20.81 5.31 1.26
C GLY A 207 21.89 6.01 0.43
N GLU A 208 22.01 5.59 -0.82
CA GLU A 208 23.06 6.05 -1.74
C GLU A 208 22.49 7.06 -2.74
N LEU A 209 22.86 8.34 -2.59
CA LEU A 209 22.46 9.37 -3.53
C LEU A 209 23.37 9.34 -4.76
N THR A 210 22.88 8.81 -5.87
CA THR A 210 23.64 8.67 -7.13
C THR A 210 23.49 9.87 -8.07
N LYS A 211 22.50 10.73 -7.85
CA LYS A 211 22.22 11.91 -8.68
C LYS A 211 21.51 13.02 -7.90
N LYS A 212 21.43 14.20 -8.51
CA LYS A 212 20.66 15.32 -7.96
C LYS A 212 19.15 15.04 -8.07
N SER A 213 18.45 15.20 -6.96
CA SER A 213 17.00 15.03 -6.89
C SER A 213 16.31 16.31 -6.40
N LYS A 214 15.08 16.53 -6.87
CA LYS A 214 14.23 17.65 -6.43
C LYS A 214 13.02 17.12 -5.68
N VAL A 215 12.71 17.74 -4.54
CA VAL A 215 11.57 17.35 -3.70
C VAL A 215 10.70 18.58 -3.45
N ASN A 216 9.42 18.48 -3.80
CA ASN A 216 8.40 19.47 -3.47
C ASN A 216 7.40 18.83 -2.50
N ILE A 217 7.24 19.42 -1.31
CA ILE A 217 6.29 18.98 -0.30
C ILE A 217 5.31 20.13 -0.06
N ASN A 218 4.03 19.87 -0.29
CA ASN A 218 2.94 20.77 0.03
C ASN A 218 1.98 20.05 0.97
N THR A 219 1.73 20.61 2.15
CA THR A 219 0.86 19.97 3.14
C THR A 219 -0.04 20.97 3.82
N GLY A 220 -1.22 20.50 4.24
CA GLY A 220 -2.08 21.21 5.17
C GLY A 220 -1.53 21.18 6.60
N ALA A 221 -2.40 20.90 7.58
CA ALA A 221 -2.03 20.82 8.99
C ALA A 221 -1.25 19.54 9.31
N ALA A 222 0.08 19.56 9.11
CA ALA A 222 0.90 18.36 9.23
C ALA A 222 2.20 18.55 10.01
N LYS A 223 2.67 17.46 10.64
CA LYS A 223 4.04 17.30 11.09
C LYS A 223 4.87 16.74 9.94
N ILE A 224 5.94 17.45 9.57
CA ILE A 224 6.91 16.96 8.58
C ILE A 224 8.22 16.65 9.30
N ILE A 225 8.77 15.47 9.05
CA ILE A 225 10.08 15.05 9.52
C ILE A 225 10.93 14.74 8.29
N LEU A 226 12.00 15.52 8.09
CA LEU A 226 13.02 15.23 7.09
C LEU A 226 14.23 14.65 7.81
N LYS A 227 14.65 13.45 7.44
CA LYS A 227 15.90 12.86 7.89
C LYS A 227 16.87 12.85 6.72
N ILE A 228 17.92 13.63 6.81
CA ILE A 228 18.88 13.82 5.73
C ILE A 228 20.26 13.52 6.31
N PRO A 229 21.03 12.60 5.70
CA PRO A 229 22.40 12.32 6.12
C PRO A 229 23.28 13.59 6.08
N SER A 230 24.18 13.73 7.06
CA SER A 230 25.04 14.93 7.19
C SER A 230 26.04 15.10 6.03
N ASN A 231 26.34 14.03 5.30
CA ASN A 231 27.18 14.03 4.11
C ASN A 231 26.42 14.39 2.82
N THR A 232 25.11 14.61 2.88
CA THR A 232 24.29 14.94 1.71
C THR A 232 24.18 16.45 1.51
N GLY A 233 24.76 16.96 0.42
CA GLY A 233 24.62 18.36 0.00
C GLY A 233 23.16 18.73 -0.24
N THR A 234 22.60 19.60 0.61
CA THR A 234 21.15 19.83 0.66
C THR A 234 20.82 21.32 0.69
N LYS A 235 19.90 21.74 -0.17
CA LYS A 235 19.27 23.07 -0.12
C LYS A 235 17.79 22.93 0.19
N ILE A 236 17.35 23.51 1.30
CA ILE A 236 15.94 23.53 1.71
C ILE A 236 15.39 24.95 1.55
N ILE A 237 14.25 25.07 0.89
CA ILE A 237 13.55 26.35 0.71
C ILE A 237 12.14 26.19 1.29
N PHE A 238 11.83 26.97 2.31
CA PHE A 238 10.48 27.03 2.88
C PHE A 238 9.70 28.14 2.17
N ARG A 239 8.60 27.78 1.49
CA ARG A 239 7.69 28.73 0.85
C ARG A 239 6.34 28.61 1.55
N ASN A 240 5.90 29.67 2.22
CA ASN A 240 4.66 29.75 2.99
C ASN A 240 4.58 28.70 4.12
N PHE A 241 5.15 29.04 5.28
CA PHE A 241 5.14 28.17 6.46
C PHE A 241 4.25 28.79 7.56
N PRO A 242 2.98 28.35 7.71
CA PRO A 242 2.04 28.96 8.65
C PRO A 242 2.23 28.47 10.10
N ALA A 243 3.26 27.68 10.40
CA ALA A 243 3.37 27.02 11.70
C ALA A 243 4.02 27.89 12.78
N SER A 244 3.64 27.62 14.03
CA SER A 244 4.15 28.24 15.25
C SER A 244 5.55 27.78 15.67
N LYS A 245 6.08 26.68 15.10
CA LYS A 245 7.38 26.11 15.49
C LYS A 245 8.08 25.39 14.32
N LEU A 246 9.33 25.77 14.08
CA LEU A 246 10.25 25.16 13.12
C LEU A 246 11.53 24.80 13.89
N ASP A 247 11.85 23.50 14.00
CA ASP A 247 13.11 23.01 14.59
C ASP A 247 14.00 22.50 13.45
N ILE A 248 15.13 23.18 13.23
CA ILE A 248 16.13 22.81 12.23
C ILE A 248 17.44 22.58 12.98
N ARG A 249 18.02 21.39 12.82
CA ARG A 249 19.30 21.01 13.44
C ARG A 249 20.27 20.56 12.36
N GLY A 250 21.55 20.93 12.51
CA GLY A 250 22.60 20.51 11.58
C GLY A 250 22.60 21.22 10.22
N PHE A 251 21.78 22.27 10.04
CA PHE A 251 21.78 23.10 8.83
C PHE A 251 22.17 24.53 9.15
N ILE A 252 22.94 25.14 8.27
CA ILE A 252 23.24 26.58 8.30
C ILE A 252 22.15 27.31 7.53
N LYS A 253 21.46 28.25 8.18
CA LYS A 253 20.49 29.11 7.51
C LYS A 253 21.23 30.12 6.64
N ILE A 254 21.01 30.06 5.33
CA ILE A 254 21.50 31.07 4.38
C ILE A 254 20.34 32.04 4.11
N VAL A 255 20.52 33.31 4.47
CA VAL A 255 19.59 34.39 4.10
C VAL A 255 20.02 34.90 2.73
N LEU A 256 19.14 34.75 1.74
CA LEU A 256 19.31 35.33 0.40
C LEU A 256 18.59 36.67 0.34
#